data_AF-A0A1R4IS24-F1
#
_entry.id   AF-A0A1R4IS24-F1
#
_cell.length_a   1.000
_cell.length_b   1.000
_cell.length_c   1.000
_cell.angle_alpha   90.00
_cell.angle_beta   90.00
_cell.angle_gamma   90.00
#
_symmetry.space_group_name_H-M   'P 1'
#
loop_
_entity.id
_entity.type
_entity.pdbx_description
1 polymer ?
#
loop_
_entity_poly.entity_id
_entity_poly.type
_entity_poly.pdbx_seq_one_letter_code
_entity_poly.pdbx_strand_id
1 'polypeptide(L)'
;MNSLIAQIEKAQPFFEKLSRNKYLRAIKDGFTASMPVILFSSLFMLVANLPEVFGYHWSEATKAWIMKPYSYTMGIVGLLVASNTSKALTDSFNGDLPNKHKLNSNSISMGAISGFLILSVGQIENGFATEFMGTSGLITSFIAAILTA
;
A
#
# COMPACT_ATOMS: atom_id res chain seq x y z
N MET A 1 21.74 27.95 -0.01
CA MET A 1 21.56 26.94 -1.07
C MET A 1 22.72 25.95 -1.10
N ASN A 2 23.97 26.40 -1.25
CA ASN A 2 25.14 25.50 -1.32
C ASN A 2 25.43 24.70 -0.04
N SER A 3 25.16 25.25 1.14
CA SER A 3 25.30 24.55 2.44
C SER A 3 24.31 23.37 2.58
N LEU A 4 23.06 23.53 2.11
CA LEU A 4 22.05 22.46 2.09
C LEU A 4 22.45 21.34 1.13
N ILE A 5 22.97 21.69 -0.04
CA ILE A 5 23.45 20.72 -1.04
C ILE A 5 24.62 19.91 -0.47
N ALA A 6 25.61 20.57 0.14
CA ALA A 6 26.74 19.89 0.77
C ALA A 6 26.32 18.96 1.93
N GLN A 7 25.29 19.33 2.69
CA GLN A 7 24.73 18.47 3.74
C GLN A 7 24.00 17.25 3.17
N ILE A 8 23.27 17.41 2.06
CA ILE A 8 22.59 16.31 1.36
C ILE A 8 23.60 15.34 0.73
N GLU A 9 24.64 15.86 0.05
CA GLU A 9 25.71 15.04 -0.55
C GLU A 9 26.46 14.22 0.52
N LYS A 10 26.72 14.82 1.69
CA LYS A 10 27.34 14.10 2.81
C LYS A 10 26.45 12.98 3.36
N ALA A 11 25.13 13.13 3.27
CA ALA A 11 24.16 12.13 3.70
C ALA A 11 23.81 11.10 2.61
N GLN A 12 24.15 11.36 1.35
CA GLN A 12 23.91 10.48 0.21
C GLN A 12 24.36 9.02 0.45
N PRO A 13 25.60 8.72 0.89
CA PRO A 13 26.02 7.33 1.11
C PRO A 13 25.22 6.63 2.22
N PHE A 14 24.70 7.39 3.19
CA PHE A 14 23.80 6.85 4.22
C PHE A 14 22.45 6.48 3.61
N PHE A 15 21.83 7.36 2.81
CA PHE A 15 20.57 7.08 2.12
C PHE A 15 20.68 5.93 1.11
N GLU A 16 21.80 5.82 0.40
CA GLU A 16 22.08 4.69 -0.49
C GLU A 16 22.15 3.38 0.28
N LYS A 17 22.85 3.34 1.43
CA LYS A 17 22.91 2.14 2.28
C LYS A 17 21.54 1.80 2.89
N LEU A 18 20.80 2.80 3.31
CA LEU A 18 19.47 2.65 3.90
C LEU A 18 18.45 2.13 2.87
N SER A 19 18.43 2.71 1.67
CA SER A 19 17.55 2.29 0.58
C SER A 19 17.88 0.90 0.04
N ARG A 20 19.15 0.45 0.16
CA ARG A 20 19.56 -0.91 -0.18
C ARG A 20 19.07 -1.98 0.80
N ASN A 21 18.55 -1.59 1.97
CA ASN A 21 18.02 -2.53 2.94
C ASN A 21 16.80 -3.26 2.36
N LYS A 22 16.80 -4.61 2.43
CA LYS A 22 15.74 -5.47 1.91
C LYS A 22 14.35 -5.10 2.44
N TYR A 23 14.26 -4.69 3.70
CA TYR A 23 12.98 -4.30 4.33
C TYR A 23 12.43 -3.00 3.72
N LEU A 24 13.24 -1.93 3.64
CA LEU A 24 12.80 -0.66 3.06
C LEU A 24 12.55 -0.76 1.57
N ARG A 25 13.35 -1.56 0.88
CA ARG A 25 13.11 -1.90 -0.53
C ARG A 25 11.78 -2.63 -0.70
N ALA A 26 11.45 -3.61 0.15
CA ALA A 26 10.18 -4.34 0.08
C ALA A 26 8.97 -3.44 0.36
N ILE A 27 9.08 -2.49 1.31
CA ILE A 27 8.06 -1.45 1.55
C ILE A 27 7.80 -0.66 0.27
N LYS A 28 8.87 -0.13 -0.34
CA LYS A 28 8.78 0.63 -1.59
C LYS A 28 8.16 -0.22 -2.71
N ASP A 29 8.71 -1.41 -2.95
CA ASP A 29 8.30 -2.28 -4.04
C ASP A 29 6.85 -2.76 -3.86
N GLY A 30 6.44 -3.07 -2.63
CA GLY A 30 5.07 -3.46 -2.29
C GLY A 30 4.05 -2.33 -2.45
N PHE A 31 4.42 -1.11 -2.07
CA PHE A 31 3.60 0.07 -2.32
C PHE A 31 3.49 0.37 -3.83
N THR A 32 4.61 0.32 -4.56
CA THR A 32 4.64 0.50 -6.01
C THR A 32 3.79 -0.53 -6.75
N ALA A 33 3.78 -1.78 -6.30
CA ALA A 33 2.91 -2.82 -6.87
C ALA A 33 1.42 -2.52 -6.69
N SER A 34 1.05 -1.70 -5.70
CA SER A 34 -0.33 -1.28 -5.43
C SER A 34 -0.73 0.01 -6.17
N MET A 35 0.25 0.74 -6.73
CA MET A 35 0.01 2.00 -7.45
C MET A 35 -1.00 1.88 -8.61
N PRO A 36 -1.01 0.82 -9.44
CA PRO A 36 -1.98 0.73 -10.53
C PRO A 36 -3.43 0.81 -10.05
N VAL A 37 -3.75 0.18 -8.91
CA VAL A 37 -5.08 0.23 -8.31
C VAL A 37 -5.39 1.63 -7.80
N ILE A 38 -4.44 2.27 -7.11
CA ILE A 38 -4.59 3.65 -6.61
C ILE A 38 -4.85 4.60 -7.77
N LEU A 39 -4.01 4.57 -8.81
CA LEU A 39 -4.12 5.44 -9.98
C LEU A 39 -5.43 5.22 -10.73
N PHE A 40 -5.83 3.97 -10.95
CA PHE A 40 -7.09 3.64 -11.61
C PHE A 40 -8.29 4.17 -10.81
N SER A 41 -8.27 4.03 -9.49
CA SER A 41 -9.34 4.52 -8.62
C SER A 41 -9.46 6.05 -8.62
N SER A 42 -8.32 6.75 -8.68
CA SER A 42 -8.28 8.21 -8.73
C SER A 42 -8.92 8.79 -9.98
N LEU A 43 -9.00 8.03 -11.09
CA LEU A 43 -9.74 8.46 -12.28
C LEU A 43 -11.23 8.63 -12.00
N PHE A 44 -11.84 7.74 -11.21
CA PHE A 44 -13.24 7.86 -10.82
C PHE A 44 -13.47 9.07 -9.93
N MET A 45 -12.56 9.31 -8.99
CA MET A 45 -12.59 10.51 -8.16
C MET A 45 -12.50 11.79 -9.00
N LEU A 46 -11.62 11.79 -10.02
CA LEU A 46 -11.50 12.90 -10.95
C LEU A 46 -12.82 13.11 -11.70
N VAL A 47 -13.41 12.07 -12.30
CA VAL A 47 -14.68 12.18 -13.04
C VAL A 47 -15.83 12.67 -12.15
N ALA A 48 -15.85 12.25 -10.88
CA ALA A 48 -16.88 12.66 -9.93
C ALA A 48 -16.79 14.13 -9.52
N ASN A 49 -15.58 14.72 -9.45
CA ASN A 49 -15.37 16.06 -8.89
C ASN A 49 -14.90 17.11 -9.90
N LEU A 50 -14.31 16.71 -11.03
CA LEU A 50 -13.81 17.61 -12.06
C LEU A 50 -14.90 18.53 -12.65
N PRO A 51 -16.14 18.05 -12.92
CA PRO A 51 -17.17 18.91 -13.51
C PRO A 51 -17.61 20.08 -12.62
N GLU A 52 -17.44 19.96 -11.29
CA GLU A 52 -17.79 21.04 -10.35
C GLU A 52 -16.92 22.29 -10.58
N VAL A 53 -15.67 22.11 -11.02
CA VAL A 53 -14.75 23.21 -11.39
C VAL A 53 -15.28 24.00 -12.59
N PHE A 54 -16.06 23.37 -13.47
CA PHE A 54 -16.67 23.97 -14.64
C PHE A 54 -18.11 24.45 -14.41
N GLY A 55 -18.59 24.41 -13.16
CA GLY A 55 -19.95 24.83 -12.79
C GLY A 55 -21.04 23.79 -13.08
N TYR A 56 -20.68 22.54 -13.39
CA TYR A 56 -21.61 21.44 -13.55
C TYR A 56 -21.62 20.57 -12.30
N HIS A 57 -22.81 20.35 -11.74
CA HIS A 57 -22.99 19.49 -10.56
C HIS A 57 -23.74 18.22 -10.96
N TRP A 58 -23.11 17.07 -10.71
CA TRP A 58 -23.82 15.79 -10.72
C TRP A 58 -24.91 15.78 -9.65
N SER A 59 -25.97 15.00 -9.87
CA SER A 59 -26.86 14.64 -8.76
C SER A 59 -26.09 13.82 -7.73
N GLU A 60 -26.47 13.90 -6.45
CA GLU A 60 -25.81 13.17 -5.36
C GLU A 60 -25.74 11.66 -5.64
N ALA A 61 -26.83 11.09 -6.17
CA ALA A 61 -26.89 9.67 -6.55
C ALA A 61 -25.86 9.30 -7.62
N THR A 62 -25.68 10.15 -8.64
CA THR A 62 -24.72 9.91 -9.73
C THR A 62 -23.30 10.03 -9.20
N LYS A 63 -23.02 11.06 -8.40
CA LYS A 63 -21.71 11.26 -7.78
C LYS A 63 -21.34 10.09 -6.88
N ALA A 64 -22.26 9.63 -6.04
CA ALA A 64 -22.06 8.47 -5.17
C ALA A 64 -21.79 7.18 -5.96
N TRP A 65 -22.49 6.98 -7.07
CA TRP A 65 -22.27 5.82 -7.94
C TRP A 65 -20.89 5.85 -8.60
N ILE A 66 -20.47 7.01 -9.13
CA ILE A 66 -19.13 7.20 -9.71
C ILE A 66 -18.03 7.06 -8.66
N MET A 67 -18.26 7.50 -7.42
CA MET A 67 -17.30 7.38 -6.32
C MET A 67 -17.20 5.97 -5.75
N LYS A 68 -18.16 5.08 -6.01
CA LYS A 68 -18.20 3.73 -5.45
C LYS A 68 -16.93 2.92 -5.74
N PRO A 69 -16.43 2.81 -6.99
CA PRO A 69 -15.16 2.14 -7.26
C PRO A 69 -13.99 2.72 -6.46
N TYR A 70 -13.90 4.05 -6.37
CA TYR A 70 -12.87 4.72 -5.57
C TYR A 70 -12.92 4.30 -4.10
N SER A 71 -14.10 4.36 -3.47
CA SER A 71 -14.27 3.97 -2.07
C SER A 71 -13.92 2.50 -1.83
N TYR A 72 -14.27 1.61 -2.75
CA TYR A 72 -13.99 0.18 -2.61
C TYR A 72 -12.51 -0.14 -2.74
N THR A 73 -11.82 0.45 -3.73
CA THR A 73 -10.40 0.18 -3.93
C THR A 73 -9.54 0.89 -2.89
N MET A 74 -9.81 2.18 -2.61
CA MET A 74 -9.07 2.94 -1.60
C MET A 74 -9.33 2.43 -0.19
N GLY A 75 -10.53 1.91 0.08
CA GLY A 75 -10.90 1.32 1.36
C GLY A 75 -10.17 0.01 1.69
N ILE A 76 -9.51 -0.62 0.72
CA ILE A 76 -8.75 -1.87 0.93
C ILE A 76 -7.26 -1.75 0.60
N VAL A 77 -6.75 -0.53 0.36
CA VAL A 77 -5.34 -0.32 -0.02
C VAL A 77 -4.38 -0.90 1.02
N GLY A 78 -4.70 -0.83 2.31
CA GLY A 78 -3.87 -1.41 3.38
C GLY A 78 -3.69 -2.92 3.21
N LEU A 79 -4.73 -3.66 2.79
CA LEU A 79 -4.62 -5.10 2.50
C LEU A 79 -3.69 -5.37 1.32
N LEU A 80 -3.85 -4.61 0.23
CA LEU A 80 -3.05 -4.78 -0.98
C LEU A 80 -1.57 -4.52 -0.70
N VAL A 81 -1.28 -3.47 0.07
CA VAL A 81 0.08 -3.12 0.45
C VAL A 81 0.67 -4.17 1.40
N ALA A 82 -0.07 -4.67 2.40
CA ALA A 82 0.41 -5.77 3.27
C ALA A 82 0.79 -7.02 2.45
N SER A 83 -0.09 -7.41 1.53
CA SER A 83 0.11 -8.56 0.63
C SER A 83 1.34 -8.38 -0.26
N ASN A 84 1.45 -7.22 -0.92
CA ASN A 84 2.51 -6.96 -1.90
C ASN A 84 3.87 -6.72 -1.24
N THR A 85 3.91 -6.04 -0.08
CA THR A 85 5.15 -5.81 0.68
C THR A 85 5.71 -7.11 1.23
N SER A 86 4.86 -7.98 1.80
CA SER A 86 5.31 -9.29 2.29
C SER A 86 5.82 -10.16 1.14
N LYS A 87 5.10 -10.17 0.00
CA LYS A 87 5.56 -10.85 -1.22
C LYS A 87 6.94 -10.38 -1.66
N ALA A 88 7.13 -9.06 -1.76
CA ALA A 88 8.39 -8.46 -2.19
C ALA A 88 9.54 -8.79 -1.24
N LEU A 89 9.27 -8.83 0.07
CA LEU A 89 10.24 -9.21 1.08
C LEU A 89 10.61 -10.70 0.98
N THR A 90 9.62 -11.58 0.85
CA THR A 90 9.85 -13.01 0.63
C THR A 90 10.63 -13.27 -0.65
N ASP A 91 10.29 -12.61 -1.76
CA ASP A 91 11.00 -12.76 -3.02
C ASP A 91 12.46 -12.31 -2.90
N SER A 92 12.72 -11.26 -2.13
CA SER A 92 14.07 -10.80 -1.77
C SER A 92 14.86 -11.86 -0.99
N PHE A 93 14.23 -12.53 -0.02
CA PHE A 93 14.86 -13.64 0.73
C PHE A 93 15.05 -14.90 -0.13
N ASN A 94 14.09 -15.22 -0.99
CA ASN A 94 14.16 -16.33 -1.93
C ASN A 94 15.32 -16.21 -2.94
N GLY A 95 15.80 -14.99 -3.17
CA GLY A 95 17.00 -14.73 -3.98
C GLY A 95 18.28 -15.32 -3.37
N ASP A 96 18.35 -15.45 -2.04
CA ASP A 96 19.52 -15.97 -1.33
C ASP A 96 19.37 -17.44 -0.92
N LEU A 97 18.15 -17.98 -0.96
CA LEU A 97 17.85 -19.34 -0.50
C LEU A 97 18.15 -20.40 -1.58
N PRO A 98 18.66 -21.59 -1.20
CA PRO A 98 18.79 -22.72 -2.10
C PRO A 98 17.42 -23.12 -2.68
N ASN A 99 17.39 -23.60 -3.93
CA ASN A 99 16.13 -23.90 -4.64
C ASN A 99 15.14 -24.82 -3.88
N LYS A 100 15.63 -25.72 -3.00
CA LYS A 100 14.78 -26.61 -2.20
C LYS A 100 14.16 -25.97 -0.96
N HIS A 101 14.59 -24.77 -0.58
CA HIS A 101 14.15 -24.05 0.62
C HIS A 101 13.42 -22.74 0.30
N LYS A 102 13.03 -22.52 -0.95
CA LYS A 102 12.28 -21.32 -1.34
C LYS A 102 10.91 -21.32 -0.67
N LEU A 103 10.59 -20.18 -0.08
CA LEU A 103 9.31 -19.91 0.55
C LEU A 103 8.26 -19.63 -0.53
N ASN A 104 7.01 -20.05 -0.28
CA ASN A 104 5.90 -19.71 -1.15
C ASN A 104 5.41 -18.29 -0.86
N SER A 105 5.78 -17.35 -1.71
CA SER A 105 5.43 -15.94 -1.54
C SER A 105 3.92 -15.69 -1.53
N ASN A 106 3.13 -16.50 -2.25
CA ASN A 106 1.66 -16.35 -2.22
C ASN A 106 1.08 -16.76 -0.86
N SER A 107 1.60 -17.82 -0.24
CA SER A 107 1.16 -18.23 1.09
C SER A 107 1.51 -17.19 2.15
N ILE A 108 2.69 -16.59 2.06
CA ILE A 108 3.10 -15.51 2.96
C ILE A 108 2.24 -14.25 2.74
N SER A 109 1.92 -13.90 1.49
CA SER A 109 0.98 -12.81 1.20
C SER A 109 -0.39 -13.00 1.83
N MET A 110 -0.95 -14.22 1.77
CA MET A 110 -2.20 -14.55 2.44
C MET A 110 -2.08 -14.41 3.96
N GLY A 111 -0.98 -14.88 4.55
CA GLY A 111 -0.68 -14.70 5.97
C GLY A 111 -0.60 -13.22 6.36
N ALA A 112 0.03 -12.38 5.54
CA ALA A 112 0.18 -10.96 5.81
C ALA A 112 -1.16 -10.21 5.74
N ILE A 113 -2.06 -10.63 4.84
CA ILE A 113 -3.44 -10.13 4.82
C ILE A 113 -4.13 -10.50 6.15
N SER A 114 -4.03 -11.75 6.59
CA SER A 114 -4.62 -12.18 7.87
C SER A 114 -4.03 -11.42 9.05
N GLY A 115 -2.71 -11.24 9.10
CA GLY A 115 -2.02 -10.47 10.15
C GLY A 115 -2.46 -9.00 10.16
N PHE A 116 -2.61 -8.39 8.98
CA PHE A 116 -3.12 -7.03 8.85
C PHE A 116 -4.57 -6.91 9.36
N LEU A 117 -5.45 -7.85 9.00
CA LEU A 117 -6.83 -7.86 9.46
C LEU A 117 -6.90 -7.95 10.99
N ILE A 118 -6.08 -8.81 11.61
CA ILE A 118 -6.04 -8.96 13.08
C ILE A 118 -5.55 -7.68 13.76
N LEU A 119 -4.54 -7.00 13.19
CA LEU A 119 -3.92 -5.83 13.82
C LEU A 119 -4.70 -4.54 13.61
N SER A 120 -5.39 -4.41 12.47
CA SER A 120 -5.88 -3.11 11.99
C SER A 120 -7.40 -3.04 11.86
N VAL A 121 -8.10 -4.17 11.75
CA VAL A 121 -9.52 -4.16 11.37
C VAL A 121 -10.40 -4.51 12.56
N GLY A 122 -11.17 -3.53 13.00
CA GLY A 122 -12.22 -3.73 14.00
C GLY A 122 -13.40 -4.52 13.44
N GLN A 123 -14.06 -5.29 14.30
CA GLN A 123 -15.34 -5.92 13.98
C GLN A 123 -16.50 -4.97 14.30
N ILE A 124 -17.48 -4.91 13.40
CA ILE A 124 -18.77 -4.22 13.61
C ILE A 124 -19.91 -5.24 13.46
N GLU A 125 -21.09 -4.89 13.95
CA GLU A 125 -22.25 -5.79 14.10
C GLU A 125 -22.58 -6.62 12.84
N ASN A 126 -22.32 -6.09 11.63
CA ASN A 126 -22.53 -6.78 10.35
C ASN A 126 -21.35 -6.65 9.37
N GLY A 127 -20.09 -6.59 9.85
CA GLY A 127 -18.94 -6.54 8.94
C GLY A 127 -17.62 -6.08 9.54
N PHE A 128 -16.79 -5.50 8.69
CA PHE A 128 -15.47 -4.96 9.04
C PHE A 128 -15.50 -3.44 9.10
N ALA A 129 -14.83 -2.87 10.11
CA ALA A 129 -14.56 -1.44 10.17
C ALA A 129 -13.53 -1.06 9.09
N THR A 130 -13.92 -0.23 8.13
CA THR A 130 -13.06 0.15 6.99
C THR A 130 -12.10 1.30 7.29
N GLU A 131 -12.21 1.94 8.46
CA GLU A 131 -11.45 3.15 8.83
C GLU A 131 -9.94 2.97 8.69
N PHE A 132 -9.42 1.83 9.15
CA PHE A 132 -8.00 1.49 9.05
C PHE A 132 -7.70 0.47 7.96
N MET A 133 -8.66 0.05 7.13
CA MET A 133 -8.41 -0.87 6.01
C MET A 133 -7.81 -0.16 4.78
N GLY A 134 -8.06 1.14 4.66
CA GLY A 134 -7.56 1.97 3.57
C GLY A 134 -6.17 2.54 3.83
N THR A 135 -5.96 3.79 3.39
CA THR A 135 -4.67 4.47 3.52
C THR A 135 -4.24 4.74 4.96
N SER A 136 -5.19 4.90 5.88
CA SER A 136 -4.91 5.13 7.31
C SER A 136 -4.20 3.94 7.97
N GLY A 137 -4.39 2.72 7.45
CA GLY A 137 -3.72 1.51 7.95
C GLY A 137 -2.39 1.19 7.30
N LEU A 138 -1.83 2.06 6.45
CA LEU A 138 -0.61 1.75 5.69
C LEU A 138 0.58 1.41 6.60
N ILE A 139 0.76 2.12 7.71
CA ILE A 139 1.85 1.82 8.65
C ILE A 139 1.66 0.41 9.24
N THR A 140 0.45 0.08 9.69
CA THR A 140 0.11 -1.26 10.19
C THR A 140 0.28 -2.34 9.12
N SER A 141 -0.02 -2.03 7.85
CA SER A 141 0.19 -2.94 6.72
C SER A 141 1.66 -3.32 6.54
N PHE A 142 2.58 -2.36 6.67
CA PHE A 142 4.01 -2.62 6.58
C PHE A 142 4.50 -3.45 7.76
N ILE A 143 4.01 -3.17 8.98
CA ILE A 143 4.36 -3.94 10.17
C ILE A 143 3.87 -5.39 10.02
N ALA A 144 2.61 -5.60 9.64
CA ALA A 144 2.04 -6.93 9.42
C ALA A 144 2.82 -7.71 8.34
N ALA A 145 3.16 -7.03 7.25
CA ALA A 145 3.92 -7.63 6.15
C ALA A 145 5.33 -8.07 6.58
N ILE A 146 6.04 -7.24 7.34
CA ILE A 146 7.40 -7.54 7.82
C ILE A 146 7.39 -8.64 8.87
N LEU A 147 6.40 -8.66 9.76
CA LEU A 147 6.30 -9.70 10.79
C LEU A 147 5.94 -11.08 10.23
N THR A 148 5.29 -11.12 9.07
CA THR A 148 4.81 -12.38 8.47
C THR A 148 5.81 -13.00 7.49
N ALA A 149 6.65 -12.19 6.84
CA ALA A 149 7.60 -12.62 5.82
C ALA A 149 8.95 -13.07 6.38
#